data_AF-A0A7C5FZS5-F1
#
_entry.id   AF-A0A7C5FZS5-F1
#
_cell.length_a   1.000
_cell.length_b   1.000
_cell.length_c   1.000
_cell.angle_alpha   90.00
_cell.angle_beta   90.00
_cell.angle_gamma   90.00
#
_symmetry.space_group_name_H-M   'P 1'
#
loop_
_entity.id
_entity.type
_entity.pdbx_description
1 polymer ?
#
loop_
_entity_poly.entity_id
_entity_poly.type
_entity_poly.pdbx_seq_one_letter_code
_entity_poly.pdbx_strand_id
1 'polypeptide(L)'
;YDAFGNVRAESNSAEESFFLFTARPFDPDTGLQNNLNRWYDPTVGTWLSEDPIGFAGGDGNLYRYVGNRPTAISDSIGLIAVPWVPDEWQRIQEEAESRRGHGPWADSAQHC
;
A
#
# COMPACT_ATOMS: atom_id res chain seq x y z
N TYR A 1 -2.69 -13.34 -7.92
CA TYR A 1 -1.72 -12.24 -7.78
C TYR A 1 -1.01 -12.35 -6.44
N ASP A 2 0.21 -11.84 -6.31
CA ASP A 2 0.75 -11.55 -4.98
C ASP A 2 0.17 -10.24 -4.41
N ALA A 3 0.67 -9.81 -3.24
CA ALA A 3 0.15 -8.63 -2.55
C ALA A 3 0.21 -7.35 -3.39
N PHE A 4 1.20 -7.21 -4.28
CA PHE A 4 1.42 -6.00 -5.09
C PHE A 4 0.95 -6.14 -6.53
N GLY A 5 0.33 -7.27 -6.89
CA GLY A 5 -0.30 -7.42 -8.20
C GLY A 5 0.49 -8.21 -9.23
N ASN A 6 1.61 -8.86 -8.87
CA ASN A 6 2.29 -9.75 -9.81
C ASN A 6 1.44 -11.01 -10.03
N VAL A 7 1.30 -11.45 -11.28
CA VAL A 7 0.65 -12.73 -11.62
C VAL A 7 1.51 -13.87 -11.07
N ARG A 8 0.89 -14.78 -10.29
CA ARG A 8 1.58 -15.93 -9.65
C ARG A 8 1.21 -17.26 -10.26
N ALA A 9 0.01 -17.35 -10.81
CA ALA A 9 -0.53 -18.52 -11.46
C ALA A 9 -1.66 -18.06 -12.38
N GLU A 10 -1.78 -18.73 -13.51
CA GLU A 10 -2.84 -18.56 -14.49
C GLU A 10 -3.29 -19.95 -14.97
N SER A 11 -4.57 -20.08 -15.31
CA SER A 11 -5.12 -21.36 -15.77
C SER A 11 -4.90 -21.60 -17.26
N ASN A 12 -4.70 -20.55 -18.04
CA ASN A 12 -4.40 -20.62 -19.47
C ASN A 12 -3.59 -19.39 -19.90
N SER A 13 -2.28 -19.57 -20.10
CA SER A 13 -1.36 -18.50 -20.49
C SER A 13 -1.56 -18.03 -21.94
N ALA A 14 -2.37 -18.73 -22.74
CA ALA A 14 -2.71 -18.32 -24.11
C ALA A 14 -3.89 -17.34 -24.18
N GLU A 15 -4.62 -17.16 -23.08
CA GLU A 15 -5.74 -16.21 -22.99
C GLU A 15 -5.24 -14.91 -22.39
N GLU A 16 -4.97 -13.92 -23.24
CA GLU A 16 -4.55 -12.60 -22.81
C GLU A 16 -5.74 -11.81 -22.28
N SER A 17 -5.66 -11.37 -21.02
CA SER A 17 -6.63 -10.43 -20.44
C SER A 17 -6.07 -9.02 -20.45
N PHE A 18 -6.81 -8.08 -21.03
CA PHE A 18 -6.47 -6.65 -20.99
C PHE A 18 -6.50 -6.06 -19.58
N PHE A 19 -7.31 -6.63 -18.68
CA PHE A 19 -7.49 -6.12 -17.32
C PHE A 19 -7.06 -7.17 -16.30
N LEU A 20 -6.16 -6.81 -15.40
CA LEU A 20 -5.60 -7.72 -14.41
C LEU A 20 -5.85 -7.22 -12.98
N PHE A 21 -4.76 -6.95 -12.24
CA PHE A 21 -4.82 -6.51 -10.85
C PHE A 21 -5.63 -5.20 -10.72
N THR A 22 -6.41 -5.13 -9.65
CA THR A 22 -7.39 -4.06 -9.38
C THR A 22 -8.30 -3.67 -10.55
N ALA A 23 -8.55 -4.60 -11.51
CA ALA A 23 -9.32 -4.38 -12.74
C ALA A 23 -8.78 -3.22 -13.59
N ARG A 24 -7.46 -3.09 -13.68
CA ARG A 24 -6.78 -2.06 -14.48
C ARG A 24 -6.09 -2.61 -15.71
N PRO A 25 -6.03 -1.80 -16.79
CA PRO A 25 -5.31 -2.17 -17.99
C PRO A 25 -3.88 -2.56 -17.64
N PHE A 26 -3.47 -3.73 -18.09
CA PHE A 26 -2.12 -4.21 -17.95
C PHE A 26 -1.47 -4.26 -19.33
N ASP A 27 -0.27 -3.72 -19.42
CA ASP A 27 0.55 -3.78 -20.61
C ASP A 27 1.57 -4.92 -20.44
N PRO A 28 1.41 -6.05 -21.15
CA PRO A 28 2.30 -7.20 -21.02
C PRO A 28 3.71 -6.94 -21.55
N ASP A 29 3.88 -5.99 -22.48
CA ASP A 29 5.19 -5.68 -23.07
C ASP A 29 6.09 -4.95 -22.07
N THR A 30 5.48 -4.10 -21.23
CA THR A 30 6.20 -3.33 -20.21
C THR A 30 6.09 -3.92 -18.82
N GLY A 31 5.11 -4.79 -18.57
CA GLY A 31 4.78 -5.31 -17.25
C GLY A 31 4.11 -4.27 -16.34
N LEU A 32 3.58 -3.18 -16.90
CA LEU A 32 3.03 -2.06 -16.16
C LEU A 32 1.50 -2.05 -16.16
N GLN A 33 0.94 -1.51 -15.10
CA GLN A 33 -0.50 -1.31 -14.97
C GLN A 33 -0.85 0.18 -15.13
N ASN A 34 -1.85 0.49 -15.96
CA ASN A 34 -2.32 1.85 -16.17
C ASN A 34 -3.47 2.19 -15.21
N ASN A 35 -3.26 3.19 -14.35
CA ASN A 35 -4.30 3.68 -13.44
C ASN A 35 -4.72 5.10 -13.84
N LEU A 36 -4.91 5.37 -15.13
CA LEU A 36 -5.27 6.66 -15.72
C LEU A 36 -4.20 7.74 -15.58
N ASN A 37 -3.97 8.22 -14.36
CA ASN A 37 -3.04 9.33 -14.09
C ASN A 37 -1.61 8.88 -13.87
N ARG A 38 -1.40 7.60 -13.54
CA ARG A 38 -0.09 7.03 -13.25
C ARG A 38 0.05 5.61 -13.79
N TRP A 39 1.28 5.24 -14.11
CA TRP A 39 1.69 3.87 -14.37
C TRP A 39 2.23 3.25 -13.09
N TYR A 40 1.73 2.07 -12.75
CA TYR A 40 2.11 1.28 -11.58
C TYR A 40 2.97 0.10 -12.00
N ASP A 41 4.09 -0.09 -11.30
CA ASP A 41 4.96 -1.25 -11.45
C ASP A 41 4.67 -2.26 -10.32
N PRO A 42 4.00 -3.39 -10.61
CA PRO A 42 3.72 -4.41 -9.61
C PRO A 42 4.97 -5.18 -9.15
N THR A 43 6.05 -5.19 -9.95
CA THR A 43 7.31 -5.88 -9.60
C THR A 43 8.01 -5.17 -8.45
N VAL A 44 8.02 -3.83 -8.50
CA VAL A 44 8.62 -2.99 -7.45
C VAL A 44 7.60 -2.62 -6.37
N GLY A 45 6.32 -2.54 -6.72
CA GLY A 45 5.24 -2.12 -5.83
C GLY A 45 5.14 -0.59 -5.69
N THR A 46 5.48 0.16 -6.74
CA THR A 46 5.57 1.64 -6.71
C THR A 46 4.98 2.27 -7.98
N TRP A 47 4.62 3.55 -7.90
CA TRP A 47 4.32 4.35 -9.08
C TRP A 47 5.60 4.72 -9.84
N LEU A 48 5.52 4.84 -11.16
CA LEU A 48 6.64 5.29 -12.00
C LEU A 48 6.81 6.81 -12.05
N SER A 49 5.77 7.56 -11.70
CA SER A 49 5.78 9.01 -11.65
C SER A 49 5.35 9.50 -10.27
N GLU A 50 5.78 10.71 -9.90
CA GLU A 50 5.26 11.40 -8.73
C GLU A 50 3.73 11.55 -8.82
N ASP A 51 3.08 11.62 -7.67
CA ASP A 51 1.65 11.91 -7.57
C ASP A 51 1.33 13.28 -8.19
N PRO A 52 0.46 13.37 -9.22
CA PRO A 52 0.08 14.65 -9.82
C PRO A 52 -0.59 15.64 -8.87
N ILE A 53 -1.21 15.16 -7.78
CA ILE A 53 -1.75 16.05 -6.73
C ILE A 53 -0.72 16.37 -5.64
N GLY A 54 0.52 15.88 -5.78
CA GLY A 54 1.62 16.10 -4.85
C GLY A 54 1.26 15.67 -3.43
N PHE A 55 1.71 16.45 -2.44
CA PHE A 55 1.45 16.16 -1.03
C PHE A 55 -0.02 16.34 -0.61
N ALA A 56 -0.89 16.84 -1.49
CA ALA A 56 -2.33 16.87 -1.23
C ALA A 56 -2.94 15.45 -1.17
N GLY A 57 -2.23 14.44 -1.69
CA GLY A 57 -2.58 13.01 -1.55
C GLY A 57 -2.42 12.44 -0.14
N GLY A 58 -1.93 13.23 0.84
CA GLY A 58 -1.83 12.79 2.24
C GLY A 58 -0.67 11.83 2.53
N ASP A 59 0.22 11.60 1.56
CA ASP A 59 1.43 10.80 1.72
C ASP A 59 2.69 11.67 1.52
N GLY A 60 3.70 11.47 2.37
CA GLY A 60 5.02 12.09 2.22
C GLY A 60 5.91 11.44 1.15
N ASN A 61 5.51 10.27 0.62
CA ASN A 61 6.17 9.62 -0.50
C ASN A 61 5.26 9.65 -1.74
N LEU A 62 5.61 10.50 -2.72
CA LEU A 62 4.84 10.71 -3.95
C LEU A 62 4.81 9.50 -4.90
N TYR A 63 5.62 8.47 -4.65
CA TYR A 63 5.69 7.26 -5.44
C TYR A 63 4.99 6.06 -4.79
N ARG A 64 4.55 6.17 -3.53
CA ARG A 64 4.03 5.02 -2.79
C ARG A 64 2.68 4.56 -3.32
N TYR A 65 2.54 3.26 -3.54
CA TYR A 65 1.24 2.65 -3.84
C TYR A 65 0.44 2.40 -2.56
N VAL A 66 -0.72 3.04 -2.43
CA VAL A 66 -1.76 2.83 -1.39
C VAL A 66 -1.22 2.61 0.04
N GLY A 67 -0.24 3.41 0.46
CA GLY A 67 0.31 3.33 1.82
C GLY A 67 0.96 1.97 2.16
N ASN A 68 1.43 1.23 1.16
CA ASN A 68 1.91 -0.15 1.28
C ASN A 68 0.86 -1.14 1.84
N ARG A 69 -0.44 -0.85 1.64
CA ARG A 69 -1.57 -1.71 2.05
C ARG A 69 -2.39 -2.23 0.85
N PRO A 70 -1.77 -2.81 -0.19
CA PRO A 70 -2.46 -3.19 -1.44
C PRO A 70 -3.45 -4.35 -1.29
N THR A 71 -3.41 -5.09 -0.17
CA THR A 71 -4.38 -6.13 0.16
C THR A 71 -5.68 -5.57 0.76
N ALA A 72 -5.67 -4.31 1.22
CA ALA A 72 -6.81 -3.66 1.87
C ALA A 72 -7.36 -2.48 1.05
N ILE A 73 -6.52 -1.86 0.23
CA ILE A 73 -6.83 -0.61 -0.48
C ILE A 73 -6.39 -0.75 -1.93
N SER A 74 -7.16 -0.19 -2.86
CA SER A 74 -6.81 -0.06 -4.27
C SER A 74 -6.94 1.39 -4.73
N ASP A 75 -6.09 1.82 -5.66
CA ASP A 75 -6.16 3.14 -6.30
C ASP A 75 -6.64 3.01 -7.75
N SER A 76 -7.93 3.28 -8.00
CA SER A 76 -8.54 3.06 -9.33
C SER A 76 -8.15 4.10 -10.39
N ILE A 77 -7.70 5.28 -9.96
CA ILE A 77 -7.45 6.45 -10.82
C ILE A 77 -6.04 7.02 -10.66
N GLY A 78 -5.18 6.39 -9.87
CA GLY A 78 -3.83 6.85 -9.64
C GLY A 78 -3.76 8.19 -8.93
N LEU A 79 -4.73 8.52 -8.08
CA LEU A 79 -4.80 9.78 -7.30
C LEU A 79 -5.46 9.61 -5.93
N ILE A 80 -5.69 8.37 -5.49
CA ILE A 80 -6.40 8.17 -4.21
C ILE A 80 -5.49 8.57 -3.07
N ALA A 81 -5.95 9.55 -2.30
CA ALA A 81 -5.39 9.84 -1.00
C ALA A 81 -5.65 8.65 -0.09
N VAL A 82 -4.58 8.00 0.36
CA VAL A 82 -4.70 7.05 1.48
C VAL A 82 -4.96 7.89 2.72
N PRO A 83 -6.12 7.74 3.38
CA PRO A 83 -6.33 8.39 4.66
C PRO A 83 -5.19 7.92 5.56
N TRP A 84 -4.32 8.84 5.97
CA TRP A 84 -3.54 8.61 7.16
C TRP A 84 -4.56 8.29 8.25
N VAL A 85 -4.48 7.12 8.86
CA VAL A 85 -5.40 6.73 9.95
C VAL A 85 -4.69 7.07 11.27
N PRO A 86 -4.90 8.26 11.85
CA PRO A 86 -4.40 8.57 13.19
C PRO A 86 -4.93 7.59 14.26
N ASP A 87 -6.09 6.99 14.03
CA ASP A 87 -6.92 6.44 15.09
C ASP A 87 -6.61 4.97 15.45
N GLU A 88 -5.73 4.31 14.69
CA GLU A 88 -5.26 2.95 15.02
C GLU A 88 -4.01 2.94 15.91
N TRP A 89 -3.17 3.99 15.88
CA TRP A 89 -2.01 4.11 16.78
C TRP A 89 -2.40 4.40 18.23
N GLN A 90 -3.44 5.21 18.46
CA GLN A 90 -3.95 5.45 19.82
C GLN A 90 -4.53 4.17 20.44
N ARG A 91 -5.35 3.42 19.69
CA ARG A 91 -5.88 2.13 20.16
C ARG A 91 -4.78 1.09 20.40
N ILE A 92 -3.78 1.01 19.52
CA ILE A 92 -2.65 0.08 19.68
C ILE A 92 -1.77 0.48 20.89
N GLN A 93 -1.52 1.77 21.11
CA GLN A 93 -0.81 2.25 22.31
C GLN A 93 -1.62 1.95 23.58
N GLU A 94 -2.91 2.28 23.60
CA GLU A 94 -3.80 1.99 24.73
C GLU A 94 -3.92 0.49 25.03
N GLU A 95 -4.02 -0.38 24.01
CA GLU A 95 -3.98 -1.84 24.19
C GLU A 95 -2.61 -2.32 24.69
N ALA A 96 -1.51 -1.77 24.16
CA ALA A 96 -0.16 -2.15 24.58
C ALA A 96 0.14 -1.70 26.01
N GLU A 97 -0.34 -0.52 26.42
CA GLU A 97 -0.23 0.02 27.77
C GLU A 97 -1.13 -0.72 28.75
N SER A 98 -2.37 -1.03 28.35
CA SER A 98 -3.30 -1.90 29.08
C SER A 98 -2.69 -3.27 29.36
N ARG A 99 -2.02 -3.88 28.37
CA ARG A 99 -1.34 -5.18 28.51
C ARG A 99 -0.04 -5.11 29.33
N ARG A 100 0.58 -3.93 29.44
CA ARG A 100 1.79 -3.70 30.26
C ARG A 100 1.49 -3.45 31.75
N GLY A 101 0.22 -3.31 32.13
CA GLY A 101 -0.20 -3.11 33.52
C GLY A 101 0.07 -4.27 34.49
N HIS A 102 0.52 -5.44 34.03
CA HIS A 102 0.85 -6.60 34.89
C HIS A 102 2.19 -7.26 34.48
N GLY A 103 3.26 -6.46 34.43
CA GLY A 103 4.63 -6.94 34.16
C GLY A 103 5.59 -6.61 35.31
N PRO A 104 6.42 -7.54 35.82
CA PRO A 104 7.24 -7.35 37.03
C PRO A 104 8.41 -6.34 36.94
N TRP A 105 8.55 -5.60 35.85
CA TRP A 105 9.80 -4.89 35.52
C TRP A 105 9.64 -3.37 35.34
N ALA A 106 8.57 -2.78 35.89
CA ALA A 106 8.20 -1.39 35.63
C ALA A 106 8.93 -0.31 36.46
N ASP A 107 9.97 -0.63 37.25
CA ASP A 107 10.70 0.37 38.04
C ASP A 107 12.21 0.16 37.95
N SER A 108 12.88 0.68 36.91
CA SER A 108 14.34 0.91 36.88
C SER A 108 14.74 1.80 35.69
N ALA A 109 14.19 3.00 35.60
CA ALA A 109 14.73 4.04 34.71
C ALA A 109 14.42 5.46 35.21
N GLN A 110 14.84 5.76 36.44
CA GLN A 110 15.20 7.12 36.82
C GLN A 110 16.57 7.07 37.51
N HIS A 111 17.43 8.01 37.11
CA HIS A 111 18.85 8.21 37.43
C HIS A 111 19.84 7.73 36.35
N CYS A 112 20.04 8.61 35.35
CA CYS A 112 21.34 9.14 34.93
C CYS A 112 21.10 10.48 34.22
#